data_AF-A0AAV2PZL3-F1
#
_entry.id   AF-A0AAV2PZL3-F1
#
_cell.length_a   1.000
_cell.length_b   1.000
_cell.length_c   1.000
_cell.angle_alpha   90.00
_cell.angle_beta   90.00
_cell.angle_gamma   90.00
#
_symmetry.space_group_name_H-M   'P 1'
#
loop_
_entity.id
_entity.type
_entity.pdbx_description
1 polymer ?
#
loop_
_entity_poly.entity_id
_entity_poly.type
_entity_poly.pdbx_seq_one_letter_code
_entity_poly.pdbx_strand_id
1 'polypeptide(L)'
;ETEREKWINGLNYLCSEDRSASYITKLDRFLRMEFYNMEKQRRRPCISIKEVKGFMFRIHYKITAADLRKHFEEVDERRREVIGFDQFSELVKRISYEYQ
;
A
#
# COMPACT_ATOMS: atom_id res chain seq x y z
N GLU A 1 37.01 10.77 -2.96
CA GLU A 1 35.67 10.59 -3.55
C GLU A 1 34.84 11.84 -3.26
N THR A 2 34.28 12.47 -4.28
CA THR A 2 33.45 13.68 -4.16
C THR A 2 32.04 13.33 -3.65
N GLU A 3 31.33 14.27 -3.03
CA GLU A 3 29.93 14.04 -2.62
C GLU A 3 29.06 13.58 -3.80
N ARG A 4 29.29 14.14 -4.99
CA ARG A 4 28.63 13.71 -6.22
C ARG A 4 28.87 12.22 -6.52
N GLU A 5 30.12 11.76 -6.43
CA GLU A 5 30.47 10.35 -6.65
C GLU A 5 29.77 9.44 -5.64
N LYS A 6 29.74 9.82 -4.36
CA LYS A 6 29.01 9.06 -3.33
C LYS A 6 27.52 8.95 -3.63
N TRP A 7 26.87 10.03 -4.07
CA TRP A 7 25.46 10.00 -4.47
C TRP A 7 25.21 9.07 -5.65
N ILE A 8 26.06 9.13 -6.68
CA ILE A 8 25.96 8.24 -7.85
C ILE A 8 26.13 6.78 -7.43
N ASN A 9 27.14 6.48 -6.60
CA ASN A 9 27.40 5.13 -6.12
C ASN A 9 26.26 4.59 -5.25
N GLY A 10 25.70 5.42 -4.37
CA GLY A 10 24.54 5.08 -3.56
C GLY A 10 23.30 4.78 -4.41
N LEU A 11 23.01 5.59 -5.43
CA LEU A 11 21.89 5.34 -6.35
C LEU A 11 22.07 4.03 -7.14
N ASN A 12 23.27 3.77 -7.64
CA ASN A 12 23.57 2.51 -8.35
C ASN A 12 23.37 1.28 -7.45
N TYR A 13 23.78 1.38 -6.18
CA TYR A 13 23.56 0.33 -5.19
C TYR A 13 22.06 0.11 -4.91
N LEU A 14 21.29 1.17 -4.71
CA LEU A 14 19.84 1.05 -4.51
C LEU A 14 19.13 0.43 -5.73
N CYS A 15 19.57 0.79 -6.94
CA CYS A 15 19.04 0.19 -8.17
C CYS A 15 19.37 -1.30 -8.30
N SER A 16 20.55 -1.73 -7.87
CA SER A 16 20.91 -3.16 -7.92
C SER A 16 20.14 -3.96 -6.86
N GLU A 17 19.98 -3.42 -5.65
CA GLU A 17 19.16 -4.04 -4.59
C GLU A 17 17.68 -4.13 -4.97
N ASP A 18 17.12 -3.11 -5.61
CA ASP A 18 15.72 -3.17 -6.05
C ASP A 18 15.51 -4.26 -7.11
N ARG A 19 16.47 -4.46 -8.01
CA ARG A 19 16.41 -5.54 -8.99
C ARG A 19 16.45 -6.92 -8.34
N SER A 20 17.32 -7.12 -7.34
CA SER A 20 17.46 -8.39 -6.63
C SER A 20 16.37 -8.65 -5.59
N ALA A 21 15.59 -7.64 -5.22
CA ALA A 21 14.52 -7.78 -4.24
C ALA A 21 13.45 -8.80 -4.70
N SER A 22 12.98 -9.59 -3.73
CA SER A 22 11.91 -10.57 -3.94
C SER A 22 10.60 -9.89 -4.35
N TYR A 23 9.70 -10.65 -4.99
CA TYR A 23 8.36 -10.16 -5.33
C TYR A 23 7.60 -9.66 -4.09
N ILE A 24 7.69 -10.36 -2.96
CA ILE A 24 7.03 -9.98 -1.71
C ILE A 24 7.55 -8.62 -1.20
N THR A 25 8.85 -8.40 -1.27
CA THR A 25 9.47 -7.11 -0.89
C THR A 25 8.99 -5.98 -1.81
N LYS A 26 8.95 -6.23 -3.13
CA LYS A 26 8.45 -5.27 -4.11
C LYS A 26 6.98 -4.94 -3.90
N LEU A 27 6.17 -5.95 -3.58
CA LEU A 27 4.75 -5.79 -3.28
C LEU A 27 4.54 -4.96 -2.00
N ASP A 28 5.27 -5.24 -0.91
CA ASP A 28 5.18 -4.44 0.31
C ASP A 28 5.57 -2.98 0.06
N ARG A 29 6.67 -2.73 -0.69
CA ARG A 29 7.06 -1.38 -1.12
C ARG A 29 5.97 -0.70 -1.95
N PHE A 30 5.38 -1.41 -2.91
CA PHE A 30 4.29 -0.90 -3.73
C PHE A 30 3.08 -0.50 -2.88
N LEU A 31 2.65 -1.35 -1.94
CA LEU A 31 1.55 -1.04 -1.03
C LEU A 31 1.83 0.16 -0.13
N ARG A 32 3.08 0.30 0.36
CA ARG A 32 3.50 1.50 1.12
C ARG A 32 3.42 2.77 0.28
N MET A 33 3.92 2.73 -0.95
CA MET A 33 3.85 3.88 -1.86
C MET A 33 2.39 4.29 -2.13
N GLU A 34 1.52 3.32 -2.40
CA GLU A 34 0.10 3.60 -2.65
C GLU A 34 -0.63 4.11 -1.40
N PHE A 35 -0.32 3.56 -0.23
CA PHE A 35 -0.83 4.07 1.04
C PHE A 35 -0.43 5.52 1.24
N TYR A 36 0.84 5.87 1.07
CA TYR A 36 1.31 7.25 1.21
C TYR A 36 0.70 8.18 0.17
N ASN A 37 0.47 7.72 -1.06
CA ASN A 37 -0.22 8.52 -2.08
C ASN A 37 -1.67 8.83 -1.68
N MET A 38 -2.38 7.88 -1.07
CA MET A 38 -3.72 8.10 -0.53
C MET A 38 -3.71 8.96 0.74
N GLU A 39 -2.78 8.71 1.65
CA GLU A 39 -2.60 9.44 2.91
C GLU A 39 -2.27 10.91 2.65
N LYS A 40 -1.41 11.23 1.68
CA LYS A 40 -1.06 12.61 1.27
C LYS A 40 -2.27 13.45 0.86
N GLN A 41 -3.35 12.82 0.42
CA GLN A 41 -4.60 13.52 0.09
C GLN A 41 -5.38 13.91 1.37
N ARG A 42 -4.96 13.42 2.54
CA ARG A 42 -5.54 13.69 3.85
C ARG A 42 -4.50 14.35 4.78
N ARG A 43 -5.00 14.95 5.86
CA ARG A 43 -4.18 15.59 6.90
C ARG A 43 -3.78 14.66 8.05
N ARG A 44 -4.15 13.38 7.98
CA ARG A 44 -3.99 12.40 9.05
C ARG A 44 -3.33 11.14 8.50
N PRO A 45 -2.58 10.38 9.32
CA PRO A 45 -1.87 9.19 8.89
C PRO A 45 -2.80 7.97 8.77
N CYS A 46 -3.90 8.15 8.02
CA CYS A 46 -4.96 7.17 7.87
C CYS A 46 -5.75 7.42 6.58
N ILE A 47 -6.34 6.36 6.04
CA ILE A 47 -7.19 6.38 4.85
C ILE A 47 -8.59 5.86 5.18
N SER A 48 -9.62 6.31 4.47
CA SER A 48 -10.99 5.79 4.60
C SER A 48 -11.30 4.78 3.50
N ILE A 49 -12.46 4.12 3.61
CA ILE A 49 -12.96 3.20 2.57
C ILE A 49 -13.09 3.86 1.19
N LYS A 50 -13.28 5.19 1.13
CA LYS A 50 -13.37 5.94 -0.13
C LYS A 50 -12.03 5.91 -0.88
N GLU A 51 -10.92 6.15 -0.19
CA GLU A 51 -9.59 6.10 -0.81
C GLU A 51 -9.25 4.67 -1.22
N VAL A 52 -9.55 3.68 -0.37
CA VAL A 52 -9.33 2.26 -0.70
C VAL A 52 -10.10 1.87 -1.95
N LYS A 53 -11.38 2.26 -2.07
CA LYS A 53 -12.18 2.01 -3.27
C LYS A 53 -11.55 2.65 -4.51
N GLY A 54 -11.04 3.88 -4.38
CA GLY A 54 -10.30 4.56 -5.43
C GLY A 54 -9.03 3.80 -5.84
N PHE A 55 -8.28 3.28 -4.87
CA PHE A 55 -7.12 2.44 -5.10
C PHE A 55 -7.48 1.15 -5.85
N MET A 56 -8.49 0.40 -5.40
CA MET A 56 -8.95 -0.82 -6.07
C MET A 56 -9.29 -0.58 -7.54
N PHE A 57 -9.96 0.55 -7.84
CA PHE A 57 -10.25 0.96 -9.20
C PHE A 57 -8.98 1.26 -10.02
N ARG A 58 -8.00 1.96 -9.44
CA ARG A 58 -6.72 2.28 -10.12
C ARG A 58 -5.90 1.04 -10.46
N ILE A 59 -5.93 0.03 -9.60
CA ILE A 59 -5.23 -1.25 -9.85
C ILE A 59 -6.08 -2.24 -10.66
N HIS A 60 -7.24 -1.82 -11.16
CA HIS A 60 -8.18 -2.64 -11.91
C HIS A 60 -8.66 -3.91 -11.17
N TYR A 61 -8.66 -3.89 -9.83
CA TYR A 61 -9.16 -5.00 -9.03
C TYR A 61 -10.69 -4.94 -8.91
N LYS A 62 -11.37 -6.01 -9.32
CA LYS A 62 -12.84 -6.10 -9.30
C LYS A 62 -13.30 -6.62 -7.94
N ILE A 63 -13.92 -5.75 -7.15
CA ILE A 63 -14.57 -6.10 -5.89
C ILE A 63 -15.91 -5.37 -5.78
N THR A 64 -16.93 -6.02 -5.22
CA THR A 64 -18.21 -5.35 -5.00
C THR A 64 -18.09 -4.34 -3.85
N ALA A 65 -18.96 -3.34 -3.83
CA ALA A 65 -18.97 -2.37 -2.74
C ALA A 65 -19.33 -3.02 -1.38
N ALA A 66 -20.12 -4.09 -1.40
CA ALA A 66 -20.50 -4.83 -0.20
C ALA A 66 -19.32 -5.63 0.36
N ASP A 67 -18.61 -6.38 -0.49
CA ASP A 67 -17.45 -7.19 -0.06
C ASP A 67 -16.31 -6.31 0.43
N LEU A 68 -16.03 -5.21 -0.27
CA LEU A 68 -15.01 -4.25 0.17
C LEU A 68 -15.35 -3.67 1.55
N ARG A 69 -16.62 -3.35 1.79
CA ARG A 69 -17.07 -2.83 3.08
C ARG A 69 -16.94 -3.88 4.19
N LYS A 70 -17.33 -5.12 3.93
CA LYS A 70 -17.17 -6.24 4.86
C LYS A 70 -15.71 -6.37 5.31
N HIS A 71 -14.76 -6.50 4.39
CA HIS A 71 -13.35 -6.65 4.77
C HIS A 71 -12.77 -5.40 5.45
N PHE A 72 -13.22 -4.21 5.04
CA PHE A 72 -12.79 -2.97 5.68
C PHE A 72 -13.23 -2.92 7.15
N GLU A 73 -14.48 -3.30 7.45
CA GLU A 73 -15.01 -3.36 8.81
C GLU A 73 -14.29 -4.41 9.67
N GLU A 74 -13.85 -5.51 9.07
CA GLU A 74 -13.08 -6.55 9.77
C GLU A 74 -11.67 -6.10 10.18
N VAL A 75 -11.07 -5.13 9.50
CA VAL A 75 -9.75 -4.57 9.87
C VAL A 75 -9.86 -3.26 10.66
N ASP A 76 -10.97 -2.53 10.55
CA ASP A 76 -11.28 -1.35 11.35
C ASP A 76 -11.95 -1.73 12.68
N GLU A 77 -11.21 -2.44 13.53
CA GLU A 77 -11.69 -2.94 14.83
C GLU A 77 -12.31 -1.86 15.73
N ARG A 78 -11.89 -0.60 15.55
CA ARG A 78 -12.35 0.54 16.36
C ARG A 78 -13.52 1.30 15.72
N ARG A 79 -14.02 0.85 14.57
CA ARG A 79 -15.11 1.47 13.81
C ARG A 79 -14.91 2.98 13.63
N ARG A 80 -13.69 3.38 13.28
CA ARG A 80 -13.32 4.79 13.08
C ARG A 80 -13.57 5.27 11.65
N GLU A 81 -14.00 4.38 10.77
CA GLU A 81 -14.13 4.57 9.32
C GLU A 81 -12.81 4.94 8.63
N VAL A 82 -11.68 4.73 9.33
CA VAL A 82 -10.33 5.00 8.85
C VAL A 82 -9.36 3.93 9.34
N ILE A 83 -8.38 3.62 8.50
CA ILE A 83 -7.35 2.61 8.77
C ILE A 83 -5.95 3.15 8.53
N GLY A 84 -4.99 2.67 9.33
CA GLY A 84 -3.56 2.90 9.13
C GLY A 84 -2.93 1.93 8.14
N PHE A 85 -1.61 2.04 7.92
CA PHE A 85 -0.90 1.19 6.96
C PHE A 85 -1.00 -0.31 7.28
N ASP A 86 -0.82 -0.69 8.56
CA ASP A 86 -0.82 -2.11 8.94
C ASP A 86 -2.18 -2.77 8.65
N GLN A 87 -3.27 -2.08 9.00
CA GLN A 87 -4.64 -2.50 8.70
C GLN A 87 -4.92 -2.53 7.19
N PHE A 88 -4.38 -1.58 6.42
CA PHE A 88 -4.49 -1.58 4.96
C PHE A 88 -3.73 -2.75 4.32
N SER A 89 -2.52 -3.06 4.79
CA SER A 89 -1.74 -4.21 4.32
C SER A 89 -2.50 -5.52 4.59
N GLU A 90 -3.08 -5.65 5.79
CA GLU A 90 -3.91 -6.79 6.15
C GLU A 90 -5.17 -6.91 5.29
N LEU A 91 -5.86 -5.78 5.04
CA LEU A 91 -7.02 -5.72 4.15
C LEU A 91 -6.71 -6.26 2.76
N VAL A 92 -5.62 -5.78 2.15
CA VAL A 92 -5.20 -6.20 0.80
C VAL A 92 -4.84 -7.68 0.79
N LYS A 93 -4.17 -8.19 1.83
CA LYS A 93 -3.88 -9.62 1.96
C LYS A 93 -5.15 -10.45 2.02
N ARG A 94 -6.10 -10.11 2.89
CA ARG A 94 -7.39 -10.84 3.02
C ARG A 94 -8.14 -10.89 1.70
N ILE A 95 -8.28 -9.73 1.05
CA ILE A 95 -8.95 -9.63 -0.26
C ILE A 95 -8.23 -10.47 -1.33
N SER A 96 -6.90 -10.52 -1.30
CA SER A 96 -6.12 -11.30 -2.27
C SER A 96 -6.20 -12.81 -2.02
N TYR A 97 -6.27 -13.25 -0.76
CA TYR A 97 -6.39 -14.66 -0.39
C TYR A 97 -7.79 -15.22 -0.59
N GLU A 98 -8.85 -14.45 -0.33
CA GLU A 98 -10.24 -14.90 -0.57
C GLU A 98 -10.58 -15.06 -2.06
N TYR A 99 -9.75 -14.55 -2.96
CA TYR A 99 -9.90 -14.68 -4.40
C TYR A 99 -9.11 -15.88 -5.00
N GLN A 100 -8.44 -16.67 -4.17
CA GLN A 100 -7.84 -17.97 -4.54
C GLN A 100 -8.78 -19.12 -4.18
#